data_AF-A0AAD6TXM9-F1
#
_entry.id   AF-A0AAD6TXM9-F1
#
_cell.length_a   1.000
_cell.length_b   1.000
_cell.length_c   1.000
_cell.angle_alpha   90.00
_cell.angle_beta   90.00
_cell.angle_gamma   90.00
#
_symmetry.space_group_name_H-M   'P 1'
#
loop_
_entity.id
_entity.type
_entity.pdbx_description
1 polymer ?
#
loop_
_entity_poly.entity_id
_entity_poly.type
_entity_poly.pdbx_seq_one_letter_code
_entity_poly.pdbx_strand_id
1 'polypeptide(L)'
;MILAAAVVGKDGDFVVTQGKVVGLFAGLLVVHWLLNSVATRHLARFTQYFVLHQSWATALIIITLLATTPRSQMHPASYVFGSAGLVNGTGGWNTGLSFLFGLLSVQWTDYDATAHISEEVKRAADAAPAAIFIAVIGTGVIGWLLNIVLVLCSGDLADLPGASGSAMLQIMTLRMGKTGALVLWVFVCLTAFFVVQTALQATSRNHSYSGLPDGGYFGYNSTVTHTPLRAIWFSTIFSIVPGLLDLASPAAATAIFSLTAIALDLSYIIPIALRRIYQNHPDVIGPFYMGSGALGWACNLLCIAWTLLVCVIFSIPTLRPVTALNMNYAAVITVGVMFLSLVWYFANAHKHYKGPTSNIGEHDGGAASGGSTPPLYEKEKQEVKEKDMA
;
A
#
# COMPACT_ATOMS: atom_id res chain seq x y z
N MET A 1 -6.25 7.36 13.38
CA MET A 1 -5.48 6.69 14.45
C MET A 1 -5.11 7.63 15.58
N ILE A 2 -4.42 8.74 15.31
CA ILE A 2 -4.03 9.74 16.34
C ILE A 2 -5.26 10.35 17.02
N LEU A 3 -6.28 10.76 16.25
CA LEU A 3 -7.51 11.33 16.82
C LEU A 3 -8.28 10.30 17.67
N ALA A 4 -8.29 9.03 17.28
CA ALA A 4 -8.88 7.95 18.09
C ALA A 4 -8.17 7.82 19.45
N ALA A 5 -6.84 7.94 19.46
CA ALA A 5 -6.05 7.97 20.70
C ALA A 5 -6.40 9.18 21.58
N ALA A 6 -6.67 10.34 20.97
CA ALA A 6 -7.10 11.53 21.69
C ALA A 6 -8.50 11.36 22.32
N VAL A 7 -9.43 10.70 21.62
CA VAL A 7 -10.76 10.35 22.16
C VAL A 7 -10.63 9.47 23.39
N VAL A 8 -9.89 8.37 23.29
CA VAL A 8 -9.67 7.46 24.43
C VAL A 8 -8.90 8.16 25.56
N GLY A 9 -7.89 8.96 25.23
CA GLY A 9 -7.10 9.75 26.18
C GLY A 9 -7.93 10.74 26.99
N LYS A 10 -9.02 11.26 26.42
CA LYS A 10 -9.96 12.20 27.04
C LYS A 10 -11.29 11.55 27.43
N ASP A 11 -11.33 10.24 27.60
CA ASP A 11 -12.51 9.49 28.10
C ASP A 11 -13.79 9.72 27.28
N GLY A 12 -13.64 9.97 25.97
CA GLY A 12 -14.77 10.21 25.06
C GLY A 12 -15.16 11.67 24.89
N ASP A 13 -14.68 12.58 25.72
CA ASP A 13 -15.06 14.01 25.68
C ASP A 13 -14.45 14.80 24.50
N PHE A 14 -13.54 14.17 23.75
CA PHE A 14 -12.94 14.80 22.58
C PHE A 14 -13.77 14.55 21.32
N VAL A 15 -14.53 15.56 20.91
CA VAL A 15 -15.30 15.48 19.66
C VAL A 15 -14.37 15.62 18.44
N VAL A 16 -14.35 14.60 17.59
CA VAL A 16 -13.63 14.63 16.31
C VAL A 16 -14.49 15.34 15.27
N THR A 17 -14.09 16.54 14.87
CA THR A 17 -14.74 17.31 13.80
C THR A 17 -14.01 17.14 12.48
N GLN A 18 -14.70 17.32 11.35
CA GLN A 18 -14.09 17.27 10.00
C GLN A 18 -12.86 18.19 9.89
N GLY A 19 -12.96 19.43 10.41
CA GLY A 19 -11.84 20.36 10.43
C GLY A 19 -10.61 19.83 11.18
N LYS A 20 -10.79 19.06 12.26
CA LYS A 20 -9.67 18.40 12.98
C LYS A 20 -9.08 17.25 12.16
N VAL A 21 -9.91 16.49 11.44
CA VAL A 21 -9.46 15.40 10.56
C VAL A 21 -8.62 15.96 9.42
N VAL A 22 -9.17 16.90 8.67
CA VAL A 22 -8.52 17.53 7.52
C VAL A 22 -7.28 18.33 7.94
N GLY A 23 -7.36 19.07 9.04
CA GLY A 23 -6.24 19.83 9.58
C GLY A 23 -5.07 18.94 9.99
N LEU A 24 -5.35 17.81 10.67
CA LEU A 24 -4.31 16.84 11.04
C LEU A 24 -3.73 16.15 9.79
N PHE A 25 -4.57 15.77 8.84
CA PHE A 25 -4.15 15.17 7.57
C PHE A 25 -3.20 16.10 6.79
N ALA A 26 -3.59 17.36 6.58
CA ALA A 26 -2.77 18.34 5.88
C ALA A 26 -1.49 18.66 6.65
N GLY A 27 -1.57 18.83 7.97
CA GLY A 27 -0.41 19.07 8.82
C GLY A 27 0.60 17.91 8.77
N LEU A 28 0.13 16.66 8.82
CA LEU A 28 0.98 15.49 8.66
C LEU A 28 1.62 15.46 7.27
N LEU A 29 0.88 15.72 6.18
CA LEU A 29 1.47 15.77 4.84
C LEU A 29 2.58 16.81 4.72
N VAL A 30 2.43 17.98 5.35
CA VAL A 30 3.48 19.00 5.43
C VAL A 30 4.71 18.49 6.19
N VAL A 31 4.52 17.75 7.29
CA VAL A 31 5.64 17.13 8.01
C VAL A 31 6.36 16.10 7.14
N HIS A 32 5.62 15.23 6.43
CA HIS A 32 6.23 14.26 5.51
C HIS A 32 6.97 14.94 4.35
N TRP A 33 6.45 16.06 3.85
CA TRP A 33 7.14 16.88 2.85
C TRP A 33 8.48 17.41 3.36
N LEU A 34 8.51 17.96 4.57
CA LEU A 34 9.76 18.44 5.20
C LEU A 34 10.76 17.29 5.35
N LEU A 35 10.32 16.13 5.83
CA LEU A 35 11.17 14.95 6.00
C LEU A 35 11.71 14.41 4.67
N ASN A 36 10.88 14.36 3.63
CA ASN A 36 11.31 13.94 2.28
C ASN A 36 12.24 14.97 1.61
N SER A 37 12.27 16.20 2.09
CA SER A 37 13.18 17.23 1.60
C SER A 37 14.60 17.09 2.17
N VAL A 38 14.81 16.27 3.20
CA VAL A 38 16.12 15.97 3.79
C VAL A 38 16.88 14.93 2.95
N ALA A 39 18.22 14.92 3.02
CA ALA A 39 19.07 14.03 2.24
C ALA A 39 18.72 12.53 2.41
N THR A 40 18.60 11.83 1.28
CA THR A 40 18.12 10.44 1.11
C THR A 40 18.81 9.42 2.02
N ARG A 41 20.10 9.62 2.35
CA ARG A 41 20.89 8.68 3.16
C ARG A 41 20.35 8.51 4.59
N HIS A 42 19.81 9.56 5.18
CA HIS A 42 19.24 9.48 6.52
C HIS A 42 17.88 8.77 6.50
N LEU A 43 17.09 9.04 5.45
CA LEU A 43 15.78 8.46 5.27
C LEU A 43 15.85 6.94 5.05
N ALA A 44 16.79 6.47 4.23
CA ALA A 44 17.00 5.04 3.99
C ALA A 44 17.35 4.25 5.28
N ARG A 45 18.20 4.81 6.14
CA ARG A 45 18.54 4.19 7.44
C ARG A 45 17.33 4.16 8.36
N PHE A 46 16.56 5.25 8.41
CA PHE A 46 15.38 5.37 9.24
C PHE A 46 14.32 4.33 8.87
N THR A 47 14.08 4.12 7.58
CA THR A 47 13.15 3.11 7.06
C THR A 47 13.60 1.66 7.37
N GLN A 48 14.89 1.35 7.31
CA GLN A 48 15.39 0.00 7.61
C GLN A 48 15.18 -0.41 9.08
N TYR A 49 15.50 0.48 10.04
CA TYR A 49 15.24 0.20 11.46
C TYR A 49 13.75 0.06 11.75
N PHE A 50 12.93 0.78 10.98
CA PHE A 50 11.50 0.80 11.18
C PHE A 50 10.84 -0.54 10.87
N VAL A 51 11.22 -1.22 9.78
CA VAL A 51 10.65 -2.53 9.43
C VAL A 51 10.81 -3.55 10.56
N LEU A 52 11.95 -3.58 11.23
CA LEU A 52 12.16 -4.45 12.39
C LEU A 52 11.28 -4.04 13.57
N HIS A 53 11.24 -2.73 13.85
CA HIS A 53 10.39 -2.17 14.90
C HIS A 53 8.90 -2.51 14.70
N GLN A 54 8.42 -2.52 13.46
CA GLN A 54 7.04 -2.84 13.10
C GLN A 54 6.61 -4.26 13.44
N SER A 55 7.46 -5.23 13.09
CA SER A 55 7.24 -6.64 13.42
C SER A 55 7.23 -6.85 14.93
N TRP A 56 8.15 -6.20 15.65
CA TRP A 56 8.20 -6.24 17.12
C TRP A 56 6.97 -5.59 17.77
N ALA A 57 6.54 -4.42 17.30
CA ALA A 57 5.36 -3.74 17.83
C ALA A 57 4.10 -4.61 17.70
N THR A 58 3.93 -5.29 16.56
CA THR A 58 2.79 -6.20 16.35
C THR A 58 2.88 -7.42 17.27
N ALA A 59 4.07 -8.01 17.41
CA ALA A 59 4.29 -9.13 18.34
C ALA A 59 4.00 -8.73 19.80
N LEU A 60 4.40 -7.54 20.22
CA LEU A 60 4.11 -7.01 21.56
C LEU A 60 2.60 -6.85 21.79
N ILE A 61 1.87 -6.31 20.81
CA ILE A 61 0.40 -6.20 20.90
C ILE A 61 -0.24 -7.58 21.07
N ILE A 62 0.18 -8.57 20.27
CA ILE A 62 -0.30 -9.96 20.38
C ILE A 62 -0.03 -10.53 21.77
N ILE A 63 1.22 -10.46 22.24
CA ILE A 63 1.64 -11.03 23.53
C ILE A 63 0.87 -10.36 24.67
N THR A 64 0.78 -9.03 24.67
CA THR A 64 0.13 -8.32 25.76
C THR A 64 -1.39 -8.53 25.74
N LEU A 65 -2.06 -8.62 24.58
CA LEU A 65 -3.48 -8.99 24.52
C LEU A 65 -3.72 -10.38 25.11
N LEU A 66 -2.89 -11.37 24.76
CA LEU A 66 -3.01 -12.73 25.29
C LEU A 66 -2.69 -12.80 26.79
N ALA A 67 -1.73 -12.02 27.27
CA ALA A 67 -1.33 -12.00 28.68
C ALA A 67 -2.35 -11.28 29.58
N THR A 68 -3.02 -10.24 29.05
CA THR A 68 -3.96 -9.41 29.83
C THR A 68 -5.40 -9.87 29.72
N THR A 69 -5.74 -10.73 28.75
CA THR A 69 -7.09 -11.29 28.61
C THR A 69 -7.21 -12.55 29.46
N PRO A 70 -8.13 -12.62 30.45
CA PRO A 70 -8.39 -13.86 31.17
C PRO A 70 -8.95 -14.93 30.24
N ARG A 71 -8.54 -16.19 30.41
CA ARG A 71 -9.03 -17.30 29.57
C ARG A 71 -10.55 -17.47 29.58
N SER A 72 -11.22 -17.15 30.68
CA SER A 72 -12.68 -17.19 30.79
C SER A 72 -13.39 -16.14 29.92
N GLN A 73 -12.68 -15.11 29.48
CA GLN A 73 -13.19 -14.03 28.63
C GLN A 73 -12.69 -14.13 27.18
N MET A 74 -11.90 -15.15 26.86
CA MET A 74 -11.49 -15.45 25.49
C MET A 74 -12.60 -16.22 24.79
N HIS A 75 -12.87 -15.86 23.53
CA HIS A 75 -13.86 -16.55 22.72
C HIS A 75 -13.44 -18.00 22.40
N PRO A 76 -14.38 -18.96 22.35
CA PRO A 76 -14.05 -20.34 21.99
C PRO A 76 -13.64 -20.45 20.50
N ALA A 77 -12.92 -21.51 20.15
CA ALA A 77 -12.47 -21.74 18.77
C ALA A 77 -13.63 -21.81 17.75
N SER A 78 -14.81 -22.28 18.17
CA SER A 78 -16.02 -22.29 17.34
C SER A 78 -16.54 -20.89 16.99
N TYR A 79 -16.24 -19.88 17.82
CA TYR A 79 -16.55 -18.48 17.54
C TYR A 79 -15.49 -17.86 16.63
N VAL A 80 -14.20 -18.13 16.87
CA VAL A 80 -13.08 -17.55 16.12
C VAL A 80 -12.95 -18.12 14.71
N PHE A 81 -13.11 -19.43 14.55
CA PHE A 81 -12.90 -20.14 13.27
C PHE A 81 -14.19 -20.73 12.68
N GLY A 82 -15.28 -20.72 13.44
CA GLY A 82 -16.55 -21.33 13.06
C GLY A 82 -17.66 -20.32 12.80
N SER A 83 -18.87 -20.83 12.59
CA SER A 83 -20.05 -20.02 12.31
C SER A 83 -20.66 -19.35 13.54
N ALA A 84 -20.24 -19.71 14.76
CA ALA A 84 -20.83 -19.17 15.98
C ALA A 84 -20.54 -17.66 16.17
N GLY A 85 -19.42 -17.16 15.62
CA GLY A 85 -19.07 -15.74 15.63
C GLY A 85 -19.50 -14.98 14.38
N LEU A 86 -20.25 -15.62 13.47
CA LEU A 86 -20.64 -15.00 12.21
C LEU A 86 -21.86 -14.10 12.42
N VAL A 87 -21.62 -12.80 12.53
CA VAL A 87 -22.67 -11.79 12.66
C VAL A 87 -22.79 -11.00 11.36
N ASN A 88 -23.96 -11.08 10.72
CA ASN A 88 -24.26 -10.30 9.53
C ASN A 88 -24.90 -8.95 9.92
N GLY A 89 -24.07 -7.91 10.01
CA GLY A 89 -24.49 -6.54 10.32
C GLY A 89 -24.86 -5.69 9.10
N THR A 90 -25.00 -6.29 7.92
CA THR A 90 -25.11 -5.54 6.66
C THR A 90 -26.51 -4.96 6.37
N GLY A 91 -27.50 -5.28 7.20
CA GLY A 91 -28.87 -4.77 7.06
C GLY A 91 -29.65 -5.32 5.85
N GLY A 92 -29.14 -6.34 5.16
CA GLY A 92 -29.89 -7.02 4.08
C GLY A 92 -29.05 -7.69 3.00
N TRP A 93 -27.72 -7.63 3.04
CA TRP A 93 -26.90 -8.50 2.19
C TRP A 93 -26.92 -9.93 2.74
N ASN A 94 -26.76 -10.92 1.85
CA ASN A 94 -26.65 -12.31 2.30
C ASN A 94 -25.32 -12.53 3.06
N THR A 95 -25.27 -13.57 3.87
CA THR A 95 -24.11 -13.86 4.73
C THR A 95 -22.83 -14.14 3.95
N GLY A 96 -22.93 -14.73 2.75
CA GLY A 96 -21.76 -14.97 1.89
C GLY A 96 -21.09 -13.68 1.41
N LEU A 97 -21.88 -12.71 0.97
CA LEU A 97 -21.36 -11.40 0.59
C LEU A 97 -20.86 -10.60 1.80
N SER A 98 -21.55 -10.69 2.94
CA SER A 98 -21.08 -10.12 4.21
C SER A 98 -19.71 -10.66 4.60
N PHE A 99 -19.45 -11.94 4.36
CA PHE A 99 -18.13 -12.54 4.59
C PHE A 99 -17.07 -11.95 3.64
N LEU A 100 -17.41 -11.76 2.36
CA LEU A 100 -16.50 -11.13 1.39
C LEU A 100 -16.16 -9.67 1.73
N PHE A 101 -17.03 -8.93 2.43
CA PHE A 101 -16.68 -7.59 2.94
C PHE A 101 -15.53 -7.61 3.94
N GLY A 102 -15.18 -8.75 4.54
CA GLY A 102 -13.95 -8.89 5.33
C GLY A 102 -12.68 -8.58 4.53
N LEU A 103 -12.72 -8.74 3.20
CA LEU A 103 -11.60 -8.39 2.30
C LEU A 103 -11.31 -6.88 2.26
N LEU A 104 -12.25 -6.02 2.68
CA LEU A 104 -12.02 -4.57 2.80
C LEU A 104 -10.89 -4.24 3.79
N SER A 105 -10.62 -5.13 4.76
CA SER A 105 -9.53 -4.95 5.73
C SER A 105 -8.13 -4.93 5.10
N VAL A 106 -7.97 -5.53 3.92
CA VAL A 106 -6.68 -5.64 3.20
C VAL A 106 -6.63 -4.78 1.94
N GLN A 107 -7.60 -3.87 1.75
CA GLN A 107 -7.70 -3.05 0.53
C GLN A 107 -6.50 -2.13 0.28
N TRP A 108 -5.71 -1.84 1.31
CA TRP A 108 -4.57 -0.90 1.26
C TRP A 108 -3.22 -1.60 1.22
N THR A 109 -3.17 -2.79 0.62
CA THR A 109 -1.91 -3.54 0.54
C THR A 109 -1.14 -3.15 -0.72
N ASP A 110 0.11 -2.73 -0.53
CA ASP A 110 1.04 -2.41 -1.60
C ASP A 110 2.18 -3.43 -1.63
N TYR A 111 2.48 -3.95 -2.83
CA TYR A 111 3.47 -5.00 -3.04
C TYR A 111 4.61 -4.58 -3.96
N ASP A 112 4.51 -3.42 -4.63
CA ASP A 112 5.43 -3.03 -5.70
C ASP A 112 6.44 -1.95 -5.27
N ALA A 113 6.42 -1.54 -4.00
CA ALA A 113 7.39 -0.61 -3.41
C ALA A 113 8.86 -0.93 -3.78
N THR A 114 9.25 -2.21 -3.78
CA THR A 114 10.61 -2.65 -4.15
C THR A 114 10.94 -2.46 -5.62
N ALA A 115 9.94 -2.44 -6.50
CA ALA A 115 10.12 -2.17 -7.92
C ALA A 115 10.43 -0.68 -8.17
N HIS A 116 9.79 0.23 -7.41
CA HIS A 116 10.03 1.68 -7.54
C HIS A 116 11.43 2.12 -7.10
N ILE A 117 12.18 1.27 -6.40
CA ILE A 117 13.54 1.54 -5.93
C ILE A 117 14.57 0.53 -6.47
N SER A 118 14.21 -0.23 -7.50
CA SER A 118 15.08 -1.29 -8.03
C SER A 118 16.43 -0.75 -8.51
N GLU A 119 16.49 0.50 -8.96
CA GLU A 119 17.71 1.20 -9.37
C GLU A 119 18.72 1.41 -8.23
N GLU A 120 18.27 1.40 -6.97
CA GLU A 120 19.11 1.56 -5.78
C GLU A 120 19.52 0.19 -5.17
N VAL A 121 18.99 -0.92 -5.70
CA VAL A 121 19.17 -2.28 -5.16
C VAL A 121 20.24 -3.03 -5.94
N LYS A 122 21.26 -3.53 -5.22
CA LYS A 122 22.25 -4.45 -5.80
C LYS A 122 21.57 -5.76 -6.20
N ARG A 123 21.81 -6.22 -7.44
CA ARG A 123 21.19 -7.44 -8.01
C ARG A 123 19.66 -7.40 -7.96
N ALA A 124 19.08 -6.26 -8.35
CA ALA A 124 17.63 -6.02 -8.26
C ALA A 124 16.78 -7.11 -8.94
N ALA A 125 17.28 -7.70 -10.05
CA ALA A 125 16.59 -8.74 -10.79
C ALA A 125 16.30 -10.02 -9.97
N ASP A 126 17.16 -10.34 -9.00
CA ASP A 126 16.98 -11.47 -8.06
C ASP A 126 16.41 -10.99 -6.72
N ALA A 127 16.96 -9.89 -6.20
CA ALA A 127 16.68 -9.42 -4.86
C ALA A 127 15.27 -8.84 -4.71
N ALA A 128 14.76 -8.12 -5.71
CA ALA A 128 13.45 -7.50 -5.62
C ALA A 128 12.31 -8.55 -5.60
N PRO A 129 12.27 -9.56 -6.50
CA PRO A 129 11.26 -10.62 -6.41
C PRO A 129 11.32 -11.38 -5.09
N ALA A 130 12.52 -11.77 -4.63
CA ALA A 130 12.69 -12.47 -3.36
C ALA A 130 12.20 -11.63 -2.16
N ALA A 131 12.51 -10.34 -2.15
CA ALA A 131 12.06 -9.42 -1.10
C ALA A 131 10.54 -9.31 -1.05
N ILE A 132 9.85 -9.24 -2.20
CA ILE A 132 8.38 -9.22 -2.27
C ILE A 132 7.80 -10.48 -1.62
N PHE A 133 8.28 -11.68 -1.99
CA PHE A 133 7.78 -12.94 -1.41
C PHE A 133 7.97 -13.00 0.11
N ILE A 134 9.16 -12.65 0.60
CA ILE A 134 9.47 -12.69 2.03
C ILE A 134 8.61 -11.67 2.79
N ALA A 135 8.46 -10.46 2.26
CA ALA A 135 7.66 -9.40 2.87
C ALA A 135 6.18 -9.77 2.94
N VAL A 136 5.59 -10.26 1.84
CA VAL A 136 4.16 -10.61 1.76
C VAL A 136 3.85 -11.81 2.66
N ILE A 137 4.66 -12.86 2.63
CA ILE A 137 4.44 -14.04 3.48
C ILE A 137 4.64 -13.67 4.95
N GLY A 138 5.72 -12.95 5.28
CA GLY A 138 6.03 -12.57 6.65
C GLY A 138 4.95 -11.68 7.27
N THR A 139 4.55 -10.61 6.56
CA THR A 139 3.50 -9.70 7.03
C THR A 139 2.12 -10.36 7.02
N GLY A 140 1.84 -11.22 6.04
CA GLY A 140 0.60 -11.99 5.97
C GLY A 140 0.42 -12.93 7.17
N VAL A 141 1.45 -13.68 7.55
CA VAL A 141 1.39 -14.57 8.73
C VAL A 141 1.22 -13.78 10.02
N ILE A 142 2.01 -12.71 10.22
CA ILE A 142 1.92 -11.89 11.44
C ILE A 142 0.56 -11.20 11.54
N GLY A 143 0.06 -10.64 10.42
CA GLY A 143 -1.24 -9.99 10.36
C GLY A 143 -2.41 -10.97 10.57
N TRP A 144 -2.29 -12.21 10.06
CA TRP A 144 -3.26 -13.26 10.30
C TRP A 144 -3.32 -13.65 11.79
N LEU A 145 -2.16 -13.82 12.43
CA LEU A 145 -2.08 -14.09 13.88
C LEU A 145 -2.65 -12.94 14.71
N LEU A 146 -2.37 -11.69 14.33
CA LEU A 146 -2.96 -10.51 14.98
C LEU A 146 -4.49 -10.54 14.89
N ASN A 147 -5.06 -10.81 13.70
CA ASN A 147 -6.50 -10.88 13.51
C ASN A 147 -7.15 -11.99 14.37
N ILE A 148 -6.53 -13.18 14.45
CA ILE A 148 -7.00 -14.26 15.33
C ILE A 148 -7.06 -13.78 16.78
N VAL A 149 -5.98 -13.15 17.25
CA VAL A 149 -5.88 -12.68 18.65
C VAL A 149 -6.87 -11.55 18.93
N LEU A 150 -7.08 -10.63 17.97
CA LEU A 150 -8.07 -9.58 18.10
C LEU A 150 -9.49 -10.15 18.21
N VAL A 151 -9.86 -11.12 17.37
CA VAL A 151 -11.18 -11.77 17.45
C VAL A 151 -11.30 -12.56 18.75
N LEU A 152 -10.28 -13.33 19.13
CA LEU A 152 -10.23 -14.11 20.38
C LEU A 152 -10.47 -13.22 21.62
N CYS A 153 -9.86 -12.04 21.63
CA CYS A 153 -9.90 -11.10 22.76
C CYS A 153 -10.95 -9.99 22.61
N SER A 154 -11.77 -10.01 21.55
CA SER A 154 -12.62 -8.86 21.16
C SER A 154 -13.64 -8.41 22.20
N GLY A 155 -14.17 -9.34 23.00
CA GLY A 155 -15.32 -9.06 23.86
C GLY A 155 -16.64 -9.12 23.08
N ASP A 156 -17.67 -8.42 23.55
CA ASP A 156 -18.93 -8.34 22.83
C ASP A 156 -18.78 -7.43 21.58
N LEU A 157 -19.30 -7.88 20.45
CA LEU A 157 -19.31 -7.09 19.22
C LEU A 157 -20.16 -5.83 19.34
N ALA A 158 -21.15 -5.81 20.25
CA ALA A 158 -21.98 -4.64 20.52
C ALA A 158 -21.17 -3.44 21.06
N ASP A 159 -20.03 -3.71 21.71
CA ASP A 159 -19.15 -2.66 22.25
C ASP A 159 -18.18 -2.09 21.20
N LEU A 160 -18.12 -2.68 20.01
CA LEU A 160 -17.23 -2.27 18.93
C LEU A 160 -17.97 -1.39 17.90
N PRO A 161 -17.32 -0.33 17.38
CA PRO A 161 -15.91 0.04 17.51
C PRO A 161 -15.60 0.95 18.71
N GLY A 162 -16.53 1.14 19.64
CA GLY A 162 -16.40 2.05 20.77
C GLY A 162 -16.41 3.53 20.40
N ALA A 163 -16.24 4.41 21.40
CA ALA A 163 -16.33 5.87 21.23
C ALA A 163 -15.27 6.44 20.26
N SER A 164 -14.12 5.76 20.12
CA SER A 164 -13.03 6.21 19.26
C SER A 164 -13.23 5.92 17.77
N GLY A 165 -14.25 5.11 17.43
CA GLY A 165 -14.47 4.61 16.06
C GLY A 165 -13.45 3.56 15.60
N SER A 166 -12.54 3.10 16.47
CA SER A 166 -11.54 2.08 16.16
C SER A 166 -11.74 0.83 17.02
N ALA A 167 -12.22 -0.25 16.39
CA ALA A 167 -12.43 -1.53 17.05
C ALA A 167 -11.14 -2.08 17.67
N MET A 168 -10.00 -2.01 16.97
CA MET A 168 -8.72 -2.48 17.50
C MET A 168 -8.32 -1.71 18.77
N LEU A 169 -8.41 -0.37 18.78
CA LEU A 169 -8.07 0.42 19.96
C LEU A 169 -9.04 0.16 21.12
N GLN A 170 -10.32 -0.07 20.83
CA GLN A 170 -11.31 -0.43 21.84
C GLN A 170 -10.98 -1.77 22.50
N ILE A 171 -10.65 -2.80 21.70
CA ILE A 171 -10.21 -4.11 22.21
C ILE A 171 -8.97 -3.98 23.08
N MET A 172 -7.97 -3.22 22.63
CA MET A 172 -6.76 -2.96 23.42
C MET A 172 -7.08 -2.25 24.74
N THR A 173 -7.95 -1.25 24.72
CA THR A 173 -8.36 -0.49 25.93
C THR A 173 -9.11 -1.38 26.91
N LEU A 174 -9.98 -2.26 26.40
CA LEU A 174 -10.77 -3.20 27.19
C LEU A 174 -9.89 -4.22 27.93
N ARG A 175 -8.83 -4.73 27.29
CA ARG A 175 -8.00 -5.81 27.85
C ARG A 175 -6.79 -5.32 28.62
N MET A 176 -6.14 -4.27 28.12
CA MET A 176 -4.82 -3.82 28.58
C MET A 176 -4.93 -2.56 29.46
N GLY A 177 -6.14 -2.00 29.58
CA GLY A 177 -6.40 -0.70 30.19
C GLY A 177 -5.98 0.47 29.29
N LYS A 178 -6.53 1.66 29.59
CA LYS A 178 -6.30 2.91 28.84
C LYS A 178 -4.81 3.21 28.63
N THR A 179 -4.01 3.15 29.69
CA THR A 179 -2.58 3.48 29.63
C THR A 179 -1.80 2.50 28.75
N GLY A 180 -1.99 1.19 28.96
CA GLY A 180 -1.30 0.15 28.18
C GLY A 180 -1.66 0.21 26.70
N ALA A 181 -2.96 0.40 26.41
CA ALA A 181 -3.45 0.55 25.05
C ALA A 181 -2.83 1.76 24.36
N LEU A 182 -2.84 2.94 24.99
CA LEU A 182 -2.31 4.17 24.39
C LEU A 182 -0.79 4.11 24.16
N VAL A 183 -0.02 3.51 25.08
CA VAL A 183 1.43 3.33 24.90
C VAL A 183 1.73 2.49 23.67
N LEU A 184 1.07 1.35 23.52
CA LEU A 184 1.27 0.50 22.34
C LEU A 184 0.68 1.12 21.07
N TRP A 185 -0.39 1.92 21.19
CA TRP A 185 -1.00 2.62 20.07
C TRP A 185 -0.08 3.67 19.43
N VAL A 186 0.91 4.19 20.15
CA VAL A 186 1.96 5.04 19.58
C VAL A 186 2.69 4.31 18.47
N PHE A 187 3.03 3.02 18.67
CA PHE A 187 3.70 2.23 17.64
C PHE A 187 2.83 2.00 16.41
N VAL A 188 1.51 1.85 16.60
CA VAL A 188 0.56 1.74 15.49
C VAL A 188 0.41 3.08 14.75
N CYS A 189 0.47 4.22 15.45
CA CYS A 189 0.51 5.54 14.80
C CYS A 189 1.81 5.75 14.02
N LEU A 190 2.96 5.35 14.59
CA LEU A 190 4.24 5.40 13.92
C LEU A 190 4.22 4.51 12.66
N THR A 191 3.62 3.32 12.73
CA THR A 191 3.39 2.43 11.56
C THR A 191 2.85 3.21 10.38
N ALA A 192 1.70 3.84 10.57
CA ALA A 192 1.01 4.57 9.52
C ALA A 192 1.82 5.77 9.01
N PHE A 193 2.52 6.48 9.90
CA PHE A 193 3.36 7.61 9.54
C PHE A 193 4.46 7.22 8.54
N PHE A 194 5.20 6.15 8.83
CA PHE A 194 6.28 5.72 7.95
C PHE A 194 5.82 5.15 6.62
N VAL A 195 4.65 4.49 6.58
CA VAL A 195 4.06 4.03 5.32
C VAL A 195 3.79 5.23 4.40
N VAL A 196 3.23 6.32 4.94
CA VAL A 196 3.00 7.56 4.19
C VAL A 196 4.33 8.19 3.74
N GLN A 197 5.35 8.17 4.61
CA GLN A 197 6.68 8.67 4.28
C GLN A 197 7.27 7.95 3.05
N THR A 198 7.24 6.62 3.02
CA THR A 198 7.78 5.82 1.91
C THR A 198 6.96 5.95 0.64
N ALA A 199 5.63 6.05 0.75
CA ALA A 199 4.75 6.24 -0.40
C ALA A 199 4.99 7.60 -1.09
N LEU A 200 5.15 8.67 -0.30
CA LEU A 200 5.46 10.01 -0.84
C LEU A 200 6.85 10.03 -1.51
N GLN A 201 7.83 9.34 -0.91
CA GLN A 201 9.16 9.20 -1.48
C GLN A 201 9.10 8.52 -2.86
N ALA A 202 8.42 7.37 -2.97
CA ALA A 202 8.26 6.64 -4.23
C ALA A 202 7.54 7.48 -5.30
N THR A 203 6.43 8.11 -4.94
CA THR A 203 5.62 8.95 -5.84
C THR A 203 6.44 10.11 -6.42
N SER A 204 7.28 10.75 -5.60
CA SER A 204 8.10 11.87 -6.04
C SER A 204 9.19 11.48 -7.05
N ARG A 205 9.71 10.25 -6.98
CA ARG A 205 10.74 9.74 -7.90
C ARG A 205 10.15 9.35 -9.26
N ASN A 206 8.93 8.82 -9.25
CA ASN A 206 8.22 8.45 -10.48
C ASN A 206 7.80 9.66 -11.33
N HIS A 207 7.79 10.87 -10.76
CA HIS A 207 7.45 12.09 -11.51
C HIS A 207 8.44 12.41 -12.63
N SER A 208 9.69 11.95 -12.53
CA SER A 208 10.68 12.06 -13.61
C SER A 208 10.25 11.33 -14.90
N TYR A 209 9.31 10.39 -14.79
CA TYR A 209 8.80 9.58 -15.89
C TYR A 209 7.32 9.84 -16.19
N SER A 210 6.72 10.88 -15.60
CA SER A 210 5.26 11.09 -15.59
C SER A 210 4.63 11.50 -16.93
N GLY A 211 5.43 11.73 -17.98
CA GLY A 211 4.93 12.15 -19.30
C GLY A 211 4.19 13.49 -19.28
N LEU A 212 4.40 14.31 -18.24
CA LEU A 212 3.89 15.68 -18.17
C LEU A 212 4.64 16.58 -19.17
N PRO A 213 3.99 17.58 -19.79
CA PRO A 213 4.64 18.55 -20.67
C PRO A 213 5.37 19.63 -19.85
N ASP A 214 6.16 19.20 -18.86
CA ASP A 214 6.90 20.07 -17.94
C ASP A 214 8.36 20.26 -18.36
N GLY A 215 8.78 19.61 -19.45
CA GLY A 215 10.16 19.65 -19.95
C GLY A 215 11.17 19.06 -18.97
N GLY A 216 10.74 18.21 -18.02
CA GLY A 216 11.60 17.68 -16.96
C GLY A 216 11.72 18.58 -15.73
N TYR A 217 10.89 19.62 -15.61
CA TYR A 217 10.91 20.55 -14.47
C TYR A 217 10.74 19.84 -13.12
N PHE A 218 9.80 18.89 -13.01
CA PHE A 218 9.55 18.09 -11.80
C PHE A 218 10.55 16.94 -11.64
N GLY A 219 11.14 16.46 -12.74
CA GLY A 219 12.19 15.44 -12.71
C GLY A 219 13.58 15.93 -12.29
N TYR A 220 13.73 17.23 -11.99
CA TYR A 220 15.00 17.80 -11.55
C TYR A 220 15.33 17.42 -10.10
N ASN A 221 16.46 16.73 -9.91
CA ASN A 221 17.00 16.43 -8.58
C ASN A 221 17.88 17.56 -8.06
N SER A 222 17.69 17.94 -6.80
CA SER A 222 18.55 18.91 -6.12
C SER A 222 20.00 18.43 -6.04
N THR A 223 20.96 19.30 -6.30
CA THR A 223 22.39 18.98 -6.23
C THR A 223 22.91 18.82 -4.80
N VAL A 224 22.20 19.36 -3.80
CA VAL A 224 22.60 19.31 -2.39
C VAL A 224 22.04 18.07 -1.70
N THR A 225 20.76 17.78 -1.91
CA THR A 225 20.05 16.70 -1.21
C THR A 225 19.90 15.44 -2.06
N HIS A 226 20.16 15.53 -3.37
CA HIS A 226 19.89 14.47 -4.36
C HIS A 226 18.43 13.99 -4.36
N THR A 227 17.50 14.88 -4.01
CA THR A 227 16.05 14.60 -3.96
C THR A 227 15.27 15.49 -4.96
N PRO A 228 14.18 15.00 -5.55
CA PRO A 228 13.33 15.76 -6.48
C PRO A 228 12.41 16.72 -5.72
N LEU A 229 12.97 17.78 -5.10
CA LEU A 229 12.23 18.69 -4.22
C LEU A 229 10.94 19.26 -4.86
N ARG A 230 10.99 19.55 -6.16
CA ARG A 230 9.84 20.08 -6.92
C ARG A 230 8.71 19.06 -7.04
N ALA A 231 9.04 17.80 -7.33
CA ALA A 231 8.05 16.72 -7.41
C ALA A 231 7.45 16.40 -6.04
N ILE A 232 8.24 16.47 -4.96
CA ILE A 232 7.74 16.26 -3.59
C ILE A 232 6.70 17.35 -3.25
N TRP A 233 7.02 18.62 -3.54
CA TRP A 233 6.08 19.74 -3.37
C TRP A 233 4.78 19.54 -4.15
N PHE A 234 4.90 19.23 -5.45
CA PHE A 234 3.76 19.00 -6.31
C PHE A 234 2.88 17.86 -5.79
N SER A 235 3.47 16.70 -5.49
CA SER A 235 2.77 15.52 -4.97
C SER A 235 2.07 15.84 -3.65
N THR A 236 2.70 16.61 -2.76
CA THR A 236 2.13 16.96 -1.45
C THR A 236 0.91 17.87 -1.62
N ILE A 237 1.02 18.94 -2.41
CA ILE A 237 -0.09 19.87 -2.65
C ILE A 237 -1.26 19.14 -3.31
N PHE A 238 -0.98 18.35 -4.35
CA PHE A 238 -2.01 17.57 -5.04
C PHE A 238 -2.65 16.51 -4.15
N SER A 239 -1.93 15.95 -3.17
CA SER A 239 -2.51 15.02 -2.19
C SER A 239 -3.40 15.71 -1.16
N ILE A 240 -3.13 16.98 -0.82
CA ILE A 240 -3.97 17.73 0.12
C ILE A 240 -5.36 18.02 -0.48
N VAL A 241 -5.44 18.32 -1.78
CA VAL A 241 -6.67 18.76 -2.45
C VAL A 241 -7.82 17.75 -2.30
N PRO A 242 -7.66 16.45 -2.58
CA PRO A 242 -8.72 15.47 -2.35
C PRO A 242 -9.14 15.34 -0.89
N GLY A 243 -8.22 15.54 0.06
CA GLY A 243 -8.54 15.51 1.50
C GLY A 243 -9.42 16.67 1.94
N LEU A 244 -9.37 17.82 1.25
CA LEU A 244 -10.26 18.96 1.54
C LEU A 244 -11.73 18.64 1.24
N LEU A 245 -12.02 17.63 0.41
CA LEU A 245 -13.40 17.22 0.11
C LEU A 245 -14.14 16.67 1.32
N ASP A 246 -13.42 16.21 2.35
CA ASP A 246 -14.03 15.78 3.62
C ASP A 246 -14.72 16.95 4.36
N LEU A 247 -14.31 18.20 4.11
CA LEU A 247 -15.00 19.40 4.61
C LEU A 247 -16.37 19.60 3.95
N ALA A 248 -16.53 19.14 2.70
CA ALA A 248 -17.77 19.27 1.95
C ALA A 248 -18.69 18.07 2.19
N SER A 249 -18.15 16.86 2.05
CA SER A 249 -18.89 15.62 2.21
C SER A 249 -17.97 14.45 2.59
N PRO A 250 -18.18 13.83 3.77
CA PRO A 250 -17.45 12.62 4.14
C PRO A 250 -17.63 11.48 3.15
N ALA A 251 -18.82 11.36 2.55
CA ALA A 251 -19.10 10.35 1.53
C ALA A 251 -18.25 10.56 0.25
N ALA A 252 -17.97 11.82 -0.11
CA ALA A 252 -17.08 12.11 -1.23
C ALA A 252 -15.62 11.78 -0.90
N ALA A 253 -15.18 12.09 0.33
CA ALA A 253 -13.83 11.76 0.79
C ALA A 253 -13.60 10.25 0.84
N THR A 254 -14.52 9.48 1.44
CA THR A 254 -14.41 8.02 1.48
C THR A 254 -14.41 7.39 0.10
N ALA A 255 -15.21 7.92 -0.84
CA ALA A 255 -15.23 7.44 -2.22
C ALA A 255 -13.87 7.60 -2.92
N ILE A 256 -13.15 8.71 -2.67
CA ILE A 256 -11.80 8.92 -3.25
C ILE A 256 -10.78 7.98 -2.62
N PHE A 257 -10.83 7.76 -1.31
CA PHE A 257 -9.95 6.80 -0.65
C PHE A 257 -10.24 5.36 -1.11
N SER A 258 -11.51 5.00 -1.32
CA SER A 258 -11.86 3.70 -1.90
C SER A 258 -11.40 3.58 -3.37
N LEU A 259 -11.49 4.67 -4.15
CA LEU A 259 -10.94 4.73 -5.51
C LEU A 259 -9.44 4.40 -5.52
N THR A 260 -8.64 4.94 -4.60
CA THR A 260 -7.18 4.73 -4.64
C THR A 260 -6.80 3.26 -4.49
N ALA A 261 -7.52 2.49 -3.66
CA ALA A 261 -7.32 1.05 -3.54
C ALA A 261 -7.65 0.34 -4.87
N ILE A 262 -8.81 0.63 -5.45
CA ILE A 262 -9.25 0.03 -6.73
C ILE A 262 -8.30 0.41 -7.87
N ALA A 263 -7.86 1.67 -7.94
CA ALA A 263 -6.96 2.14 -8.98
C ALA A 263 -5.58 1.48 -8.89
N LEU A 264 -5.06 1.28 -7.67
CA LEU A 264 -3.81 0.55 -7.43
C LEU A 264 -3.94 -0.90 -7.92
N ASP A 265 -5.00 -1.60 -7.50
CA ASP A 265 -5.28 -2.97 -7.91
C ASP A 265 -5.41 -3.11 -9.44
N LEU A 266 -6.20 -2.24 -10.09
CA LEU A 266 -6.33 -2.25 -11.55
C LEU A 266 -5.00 -1.96 -12.26
N SER A 267 -4.14 -1.13 -11.67
CA SER A 267 -2.83 -0.83 -12.24
C SER A 267 -1.94 -2.08 -12.34
N TYR A 268 -2.05 -3.02 -11.39
CA TYR A 268 -1.28 -4.27 -11.40
C TYR A 268 -1.71 -5.26 -12.50
N ILE A 269 -2.96 -5.20 -12.95
CA ILE A 269 -3.44 -6.04 -14.06
C ILE A 269 -2.66 -5.74 -15.35
N ILE A 270 -2.30 -4.47 -15.58
CA ILE A 270 -1.65 -4.00 -16.81
C ILE A 270 -0.26 -4.68 -17.01
N PRO A 271 0.72 -4.58 -16.11
CA PRO A 271 2.02 -5.22 -16.28
C PRO A 271 1.92 -6.75 -16.29
N ILE A 272 0.99 -7.35 -15.54
CA ILE A 272 0.74 -8.81 -15.57
C ILE A 272 0.28 -9.25 -16.97
N ALA A 273 -0.67 -8.52 -17.56
CA ALA A 273 -1.15 -8.80 -18.92
C ALA A 273 -0.07 -8.55 -19.97
N LEU A 274 0.63 -7.41 -19.91
CA LEU A 274 1.71 -7.07 -20.83
C LEU A 274 2.85 -8.08 -20.79
N ARG A 275 3.22 -8.58 -19.60
CA ARG A 275 4.20 -9.65 -19.45
C ARG A 275 3.82 -10.90 -20.26
N ARG A 276 2.53 -11.22 -20.37
CA ARG A 276 2.07 -12.36 -21.17
C ARG A 276 2.01 -12.06 -22.66
N ILE A 277 1.53 -10.89 -23.04
CA ILE A 277 1.48 -10.46 -24.44
C ILE A 277 2.90 -10.43 -25.04
N TYR A 278 3.87 -9.91 -24.30
CA TYR A 278 5.27 -9.77 -24.73
C TYR A 278 6.19 -10.87 -24.20
N GLN A 279 5.67 -12.07 -23.90
CA GLN A 279 6.45 -13.17 -23.32
C GLN A 279 7.70 -13.58 -24.13
N ASN A 280 7.72 -13.31 -25.44
CA ASN A 280 8.82 -13.63 -26.35
C ASN A 280 9.81 -12.46 -26.54
N HIS A 281 9.56 -11.31 -25.92
CA HIS A 281 10.43 -10.15 -26.06
C HIS A 281 11.70 -10.34 -25.19
N PRO A 282 12.90 -10.06 -25.72
CA PRO A 282 14.16 -10.31 -24.99
C PRO A 282 14.24 -9.57 -23.65
N ASP A 283 13.76 -8.32 -23.59
CA ASP A 283 13.78 -7.49 -22.37
C ASP A 283 12.80 -7.95 -21.27
N VAL A 284 11.90 -8.86 -21.61
CA VAL A 284 10.85 -9.33 -20.68
C VAL A 284 11.36 -10.52 -19.85
N ILE A 285 12.40 -11.22 -20.30
CA ILE A 285 12.92 -12.42 -19.63
C ILE A 285 13.99 -12.02 -18.62
N GLY A 286 13.67 -12.18 -17.33
CA GLY A 286 14.59 -11.98 -16.21
C GLY A 286 14.96 -13.31 -15.52
N PRO A 287 15.94 -13.29 -14.60
CA PRO A 287 16.39 -14.48 -13.87
C PRO A 287 15.27 -15.13 -13.04
N PHE A 288 14.34 -14.32 -12.53
CA PHE A 288 13.13 -14.80 -11.88
C PHE A 288 12.01 -15.01 -12.92
N TYR A 289 11.80 -16.25 -13.35
CA TYR A 289 10.81 -16.60 -14.38
C TYR A 289 10.04 -17.88 -14.06
N MET A 290 8.70 -17.79 -14.02
CA MET A 290 7.79 -18.93 -13.80
C MET A 290 7.47 -19.74 -15.07
N GLY A 291 8.16 -19.46 -16.19
CA GLY A 291 7.91 -20.14 -17.46
C GLY A 291 6.68 -19.63 -18.24
N SER A 292 6.62 -20.03 -19.51
CA SER A 292 5.47 -19.85 -20.40
C SER A 292 4.47 -21.02 -20.29
N GLY A 293 4.80 -22.04 -19.50
CA GLY A 293 3.95 -23.22 -19.28
C GLY A 293 2.65 -22.93 -18.54
N ALA A 294 1.87 -23.99 -18.34
CA ALA A 294 0.54 -23.94 -17.73
C ALA A 294 0.54 -23.28 -16.34
N LEU A 295 1.57 -23.53 -15.52
CA LEU A 295 1.68 -22.96 -14.18
C LEU A 295 1.75 -21.42 -14.21
N GLY A 296 2.63 -20.85 -15.03
CA GLY A 296 2.69 -19.41 -15.19
C GLY A 296 1.35 -18.84 -15.69
N TRP A 297 0.63 -19.56 -16.56
CA TRP A 297 -0.62 -19.07 -17.12
C TRP A 297 -1.73 -19.08 -16.08
N ALA A 298 -1.82 -20.16 -15.31
CA ALA A 298 -2.73 -20.28 -14.19
C ALA A 298 -2.47 -19.18 -13.16
N CYS A 299 -1.22 -18.92 -12.78
CA CYS A 299 -0.88 -17.85 -11.84
C CYS A 299 -1.30 -16.47 -12.35
N ASN A 300 -0.96 -16.11 -13.59
CA ASN A 300 -1.32 -14.80 -14.14
C ASN A 300 -2.84 -14.62 -14.26
N LEU A 301 -3.56 -15.64 -14.76
CA LEU A 301 -5.00 -15.59 -14.88
C LEU A 301 -5.68 -15.50 -13.50
N LEU A 302 -5.19 -16.26 -12.52
CA LEU A 302 -5.67 -16.21 -11.14
C LEU A 302 -5.45 -14.83 -10.53
N CYS A 303 -4.27 -14.23 -10.71
CA CYS A 303 -4.00 -12.86 -10.24
C CYS A 303 -4.99 -11.86 -10.86
N ILE A 304 -5.16 -11.87 -12.18
CA ILE A 304 -6.10 -10.95 -12.85
C ILE A 304 -7.54 -11.18 -12.37
N ALA A 305 -7.99 -12.43 -12.33
CA ALA A 305 -9.35 -12.76 -11.90
C ALA A 305 -9.59 -12.38 -10.42
N TRP A 306 -8.61 -12.62 -9.54
CA TRP A 306 -8.67 -12.25 -8.14
C TRP A 306 -8.73 -10.73 -7.95
N THR A 307 -7.85 -9.98 -8.63
CA THR A 307 -7.83 -8.51 -8.57
C THR A 307 -9.16 -7.92 -9.07
N LEU A 308 -9.71 -8.45 -10.16
CA LEU A 308 -11.03 -8.02 -10.66
C LEU A 308 -12.15 -8.32 -9.66
N LEU A 309 -12.15 -9.51 -9.05
CA LEU A 309 -13.11 -9.87 -8.01
C LEU A 309 -13.05 -8.88 -6.84
N VAL A 310 -11.86 -8.59 -6.34
CA VAL A 310 -11.65 -7.67 -5.21
C VAL A 310 -12.10 -6.26 -5.56
N CYS A 311 -11.79 -5.76 -6.76
CA CYS A 311 -12.28 -4.46 -7.25
C CYS A 311 -13.81 -4.36 -7.25
N VAL A 312 -14.50 -5.44 -7.64
CA VAL A 312 -15.97 -5.51 -7.58
C VAL A 312 -16.46 -5.45 -6.15
N ILE A 313 -15.89 -6.25 -5.25
CA ILE A 313 -16.28 -6.26 -3.83
C ILE A 313 -16.05 -4.88 -3.18
N PHE A 314 -14.93 -4.23 -3.47
CA PHE A 314 -14.60 -2.90 -2.97
C PHE A 314 -15.53 -1.80 -3.48
N SER A 315 -16.24 -2.05 -4.58
CA SER A 315 -17.21 -1.12 -5.16
C SER A 315 -18.62 -1.28 -4.59
N ILE A 316 -18.91 -2.38 -3.88
CA ILE A 316 -20.25 -2.65 -3.35
C ILE A 316 -20.44 -1.91 -2.01
N PRO A 317 -21.59 -1.23 -1.79
CA PRO A 317 -21.89 -0.61 -0.49
C PRO A 317 -22.11 -1.67 0.59
N THR A 318 -21.52 -1.47 1.77
CA THR A 318 -21.51 -2.47 2.86
C THR A 318 -22.82 -2.57 3.63
N LEU A 319 -23.70 -1.58 3.50
CA LEU A 319 -24.96 -1.50 4.24
C LEU A 319 -26.17 -1.42 3.30
N ARG A 320 -27.29 -2.01 3.72
CA ARG A 320 -28.61 -1.86 3.11
C ARG A 320 -29.62 -1.31 4.11
N PRO A 321 -30.62 -0.51 3.66
CA PRO A 321 -30.84 -0.04 2.27
C PRO A 321 -29.78 0.96 1.80
N VAL A 322 -29.49 0.96 0.49
CA VAL A 322 -28.53 1.88 -0.11
C VAL A 322 -29.19 3.24 -0.29
N THR A 323 -28.54 4.29 0.21
CA THR A 323 -28.94 5.68 0.13
C THR A 323 -27.82 6.49 -0.54
N ALA A 324 -28.11 7.72 -0.96
CA ALA A 324 -27.09 8.60 -1.55
C ALA A 324 -25.90 8.88 -0.60
N LEU A 325 -26.09 8.72 0.72
CA LEU A 325 -25.08 8.97 1.74
C LEU A 325 -24.19 7.76 2.05
N ASN A 326 -24.67 6.53 1.82
CA ASN A 326 -23.90 5.30 2.09
C ASN A 326 -23.46 4.55 0.82
N MET A 327 -23.84 5.05 -0.35
CA MET A 327 -23.40 4.50 -1.62
C MET A 327 -21.89 4.68 -1.77
N ASN A 328 -21.21 3.63 -2.23
CA ASN A 328 -19.81 3.71 -2.58
C ASN A 328 -19.68 4.21 -4.03
N TYR A 329 -19.27 5.47 -4.19
CA TYR A 329 -19.10 6.09 -5.51
C TYR A 329 -17.76 5.77 -6.17
N ALA A 330 -16.90 4.96 -5.54
CA ALA A 330 -15.55 4.68 -6.03
C ALA A 330 -15.55 4.18 -7.48
N ALA A 331 -16.39 3.20 -7.84
CA ALA A 331 -16.44 2.66 -9.20
C ALA A 331 -16.70 3.72 -10.28
N VAL A 332 -17.65 4.63 -10.03
CA VAL A 332 -18.01 5.69 -10.98
C VAL A 332 -16.84 6.68 -11.14
N ILE A 333 -16.22 7.05 -10.02
CA ILE A 333 -15.06 7.95 -10.04
C ILE A 333 -13.86 7.26 -10.72
N THR A 334 -13.64 5.96 -10.49
CA THR A 334 -12.59 5.17 -11.15
C THR A 334 -12.74 5.23 -12.66
N VAL A 335 -13.93 4.94 -13.17
CA VAL A 335 -14.18 4.98 -14.63
C VAL A 335 -13.97 6.40 -15.18
N GLY A 336 -14.42 7.43 -14.45
CA GLY A 336 -14.20 8.83 -14.83
C GLY A 336 -12.72 9.20 -14.91
N VAL A 337 -11.92 8.83 -13.90
CA VAL A 337 -10.48 9.09 -13.87
C VAL A 337 -9.75 8.31 -14.97
N MET A 338 -10.11 7.04 -15.19
CA MET A 338 -9.53 6.23 -16.28
C MET A 338 -9.82 6.85 -17.65
N PHE A 339 -11.04 7.34 -17.87
CA PHE A 339 -11.42 8.02 -19.10
C PHE A 339 -10.61 9.31 -19.30
N LEU A 340 -10.51 10.17 -18.28
CA LEU A 340 -9.73 11.41 -18.36
C LEU A 340 -8.24 11.13 -18.61
N SER A 341 -7.67 10.11 -17.96
CA SER A 341 -6.29 9.68 -18.17
C SER A 341 -6.06 9.19 -19.61
N LEU A 342 -7.02 8.45 -20.20
CA LEU A 342 -6.93 7.99 -21.57
C LEU A 342 -6.99 9.15 -22.58
N VAL A 343 -7.90 10.09 -22.35
CA VAL A 343 -8.00 11.33 -23.16
C VAL A 343 -6.68 12.10 -23.10
N TRP A 344 -6.10 12.26 -21.90
CA TRP A 344 -4.81 12.91 -21.72
C TRP A 344 -3.67 12.18 -22.44
N TYR A 345 -3.65 10.85 -22.35
CA TYR A 345 -2.65 10.02 -23.03
C TYR A 345 -2.65 10.26 -24.53
N PHE A 346 -3.82 10.16 -25.18
CA PHE A 346 -3.94 10.36 -26.63
C PHE A 346 -3.76 11.82 -27.05
N ALA A 347 -4.15 12.77 -26.21
CA ALA A 347 -3.96 14.18 -26.52
C ALA A 347 -2.48 14.59 -26.51
N ASN A 348 -1.73 14.18 -25.47
CA ASN A 348 -0.42 14.76 -25.20
C ASN A 348 0.61 13.82 -24.54
N ALA A 349 0.20 12.97 -23.59
CA ALA A 349 1.17 12.27 -22.73
C ALA A 349 2.09 11.30 -23.50
N HIS A 350 1.57 10.58 -24.51
CA HIS A 350 2.37 9.63 -25.31
C HIS A 350 3.53 10.28 -26.07
N LYS A 351 3.50 11.61 -26.26
CA LYS A 351 4.55 12.38 -26.95
C LYS A 351 5.70 12.76 -26.02
N HIS A 352 5.45 12.81 -24.72
CA HIS A 352 6.40 13.28 -23.72
C HIS A 352 6.91 12.17 -22.80
N TYR A 353 6.19 11.04 -22.74
CA TYR A 353 6.58 9.90 -21.93
C TYR A 353 7.90 9.31 -22.43
N LYS A 354 8.89 9.26 -21.53
CA LYS A 354 10.15 8.53 -21.71
C LYS A 354 10.29 7.53 -20.58
N GLY A 355 10.38 6.25 -20.93
CA GLY A 355 10.56 5.17 -19.96
C GLY A 355 11.95 5.21 -19.30
N PRO A 356 12.12 4.50 -18.17
CA PRO A 356 13.40 4.37 -17.50
C PRO A 356 14.43 3.70 -18.43
N THR A 357 15.60 4.30 -18.55
CA THR A 357 16.74 3.76 -19.30
C THR A 357 17.72 3.06 -18.35
N SER A 358 18.37 1.99 -18.81
CA SER A 358 19.40 1.31 -18.01
C SER A 358 20.53 2.27 -17.65
N ASN A 359 20.90 2.35 -16.36
CA ASN A 359 22.03 3.13 -15.86
C ASN A 359 23.38 2.37 -15.96
N ILE A 360 23.38 1.16 -16.53
CA ILE A 360 24.60 0.39 -16.80
C ILE A 360 25.12 0.86 -18.16
N GLY A 361 26.20 1.64 -18.14
CA GLY A 361 26.67 2.40 -19.28
C GLY A 361 26.98 1.56 -20.52
N GLU A 362 26.63 2.11 -21.68
CA GLU A 362 27.42 1.98 -22.90
C GLU A 362 28.80 2.60 -22.67
N HIS A 363 29.65 1.91 -21.91
CA HIS A 363 31.07 2.23 -21.80
C HIS A 363 31.88 1.25 -22.64
N ASP A 364 31.46 1.02 -23.89
CA ASP A 364 32.27 0.38 -24.93
C ASP A 364 32.21 1.21 -26.20
N GLY A 365 32.90 2.36 -26.16
CA GLY A 365 33.25 3.11 -27.35
C GLY A 365 34.37 2.39 -28.10
N GLY A 366 34.00 1.54 -29.05
CA GLY A 366 34.93 0.88 -29.97
C GLY A 366 34.17 0.19 -31.10
N ALA A 367 34.02 0.89 -32.22
CA ALA A 367 33.32 0.49 -33.43
C ALA A 367 33.47 -0.99 -33.83
N ALA A 368 32.35 -1.69 -34.06
CA ALA A 368 32.20 -2.64 -35.18
C ALA A 368 30.76 -3.22 -35.24
N SER A 369 30.15 -3.07 -36.42
CA SER A 369 29.20 -3.95 -37.10
C SER A 369 28.44 -5.04 -36.30
N GLY A 370 27.11 -4.97 -36.37
CA GLY A 370 26.21 -6.11 -36.63
C GLY A 370 26.54 -7.43 -35.93
N GLY A 371 26.20 -7.51 -34.64
CA GLY A 371 26.18 -8.77 -33.90
C GLY A 371 25.18 -8.64 -32.76
N SER A 372 24.23 -9.57 -32.69
CA SER A 372 23.23 -9.66 -31.62
C SER A 372 23.90 -9.65 -30.25
N THR A 373 23.71 -8.57 -29.49
CA THR A 373 24.09 -8.47 -28.08
C THR A 373 23.40 -9.57 -27.26
N PRO A 374 24.12 -10.35 -26.43
CA PRO A 374 23.48 -11.34 -25.57
C PRO A 374 22.57 -10.64 -24.55
N PRO A 375 21.44 -11.26 -24.17
CA PRO A 375 20.57 -10.71 -23.13
C PRO A 375 21.35 -10.49 -21.83
N LEU A 376 21.01 -9.42 -21.10
CA LEU A 376 21.63 -8.92 -19.86
C LEU A 376 22.05 -10.01 -18.86
N TYR A 377 21.26 -11.09 -18.75
CA TYR A 377 21.52 -12.22 -17.88
C TYR A 377 22.81 -13.00 -18.20
N GLU A 378 23.21 -13.09 -19.48
CA GLU A 378 24.45 -13.76 -19.87
C GLU A 378 25.68 -12.94 -19.50
N LYS A 379 25.60 -11.60 -19.61
CA LYS A 379 26.67 -10.70 -19.16
C LYS A 379 26.87 -10.76 -17.64
N GLU A 380 25.77 -10.79 -16.88
CA GLU A 380 25.84 -10.85 -15.40
C GLU A 380 26.41 -12.19 -14.92
N LYS A 381 26.12 -13.31 -15.61
CA LYS A 381 26.76 -14.61 -15.35
C LYS A 381 28.25 -14.64 -15.68
N GLN A 382 28.67 -13.94 -16.73
CA GLN A 382 30.08 -13.86 -17.12
C GLN A 382 30.89 -13.06 -16.10
N GLU A 383 30.38 -11.91 -15.63
CA GLU A 383 31.05 -11.11 -14.59
C GLU A 383 31.16 -11.84 -13.24
N VAL A 384 30.15 -12.64 -12.87
CA VAL A 384 30.22 -13.45 -11.64
C VAL A 384 31.22 -14.59 -11.80
N LYS A 385 31.26 -15.26 -12.96
CA LYS A 385 32.27 -16.31 -13.24
C LYS A 385 33.70 -15.77 -13.24
N GLU A 386 33.92 -14.57 -13.76
CA GLU A 386 35.24 -13.95 -13.78
C GLU A 386 35.69 -13.53 -12.38
N LYS A 387 34.78 -13.08 -11.51
CA LYS A 387 35.09 -12.77 -10.11
C LYS A 387 35.33 -13.99 -9.22
N ASP A 388 34.74 -15.14 -9.56
CA ASP A 388 34.98 -16.41 -8.83
C ASP A 388 36.26 -17.14 -9.28
N MET A 389 36.88 -16.73 -10.39
CA MET A 389 38.15 -17.28 -10.91
C MET A 389 39.38 -16.43 -10.57
N ALA A 390 39.22 -15.30 -9.90
CA ALA A 390 40.29 -14.43 -9.38
C ALA A 390 40.32 -14.49 -7.85
#